data_AF-A0A2V8X013-F1
#
_entry.id   AF-A0A2V8X013-F1
#
_cell.length_a   1.000
_cell.length_b   1.000
_cell.length_c   1.000
_cell.angle_alpha   90.00
_cell.angle_beta   90.00
_cell.angle_gamma   90.00
#
_symmetry.space_group_name_H-M   'P 1'
#
loop_
_entity.id
_entity.type
_entity.pdbx_description
1 polymer ?
#
loop_
_entity_poly.entity_id
_entity_poly.type
_entity_poly.pdbx_seq_one_letter_code
_entity_poly.pdbx_strand_id
1 'polypeptide(L)'
;RRNVYAITSFIFGMDNDTVGVAERTLQQVRTWPAGLPIFGLLTPLPATPLYKRLEAAGRLTRPKHWQEFIPFAMAHTPLKMTIEEAHAEVRAGWAHAYSPEAIAHAVDSLKDKPLGYRINIFIARMCFRGIYFPQMGPLSWLKLIYQNRHTISSLVREGFSTWRGRPVSPVPEETLGTGVGVT
;
A
#
# COMPACT_ATOMS: atom_id res chain seq x y z
N ARG A 1 9.11 13.65 -14.25
CA ARG A 1 8.32 12.83 -13.28
C ARG A 1 6.92 13.43 -13.19
N ARG A 2 5.84 12.66 -13.42
CA ARG A 2 4.45 13.15 -13.61
C ARG A 2 3.58 13.18 -12.33
N ASN A 3 4.17 13.07 -11.14
CA ASN A 3 3.46 13.05 -9.84
C ASN A 3 2.33 11.98 -9.77
N VAL A 4 2.59 10.80 -10.34
CA VAL A 4 1.66 9.66 -10.30
C VAL A 4 2.03 8.74 -9.15
N TYR A 5 1.03 8.33 -8.37
CA TYR A 5 1.18 7.30 -7.34
C TYR A 5 0.79 5.94 -7.92
N ALA A 6 1.63 4.93 -7.65
CA ALA A 6 1.39 3.57 -8.10
C ALA A 6 0.95 2.67 -6.95
N ILE A 7 -0.16 1.96 -7.16
CA ILE A 7 -0.55 0.79 -6.36
C ILE A 7 -0.08 -0.42 -7.17
N THR A 8 0.93 -1.14 -6.67
CA THR A 8 1.49 -2.29 -7.39
C THR A 8 1.03 -3.57 -6.75
N SER A 9 0.39 -4.44 -7.53
CA SER A 9 -0.10 -5.73 -7.04
C SER A 9 0.89 -6.84 -7.31
N PHE A 10 1.16 -7.65 -6.28
CA PHE A 10 1.97 -8.86 -6.36
C PHE A 10 1.12 -10.06 -5.98
N ILE A 11 1.30 -11.15 -6.73
CA ILE A 11 0.59 -12.41 -6.53
C ILE A 11 1.64 -13.47 -6.20
N PHE A 12 1.48 -14.13 -5.06
CA PHE A 12 2.28 -15.30 -4.65
C PHE A 12 1.42 -16.56 -4.75
N GLY A 13 2.05 -17.75 -4.75
CA GLY A 13 1.32 -19.01 -4.89
C GLY A 13 1.40 -19.62 -6.29
N MET A 14 2.30 -19.11 -7.13
CA MET A 14 2.58 -19.66 -8.46
C MET A 14 3.43 -20.94 -8.36
N ASP A 15 3.38 -21.79 -9.38
CA ASP A 15 4.07 -23.09 -9.40
C ASP A 15 5.60 -22.98 -9.23
N ASN A 16 6.18 -21.85 -9.62
CA ASN A 16 7.63 -21.63 -9.53
C ASN A 16 8.03 -20.74 -8.35
N ASP A 17 7.06 -20.21 -7.60
CA ASP A 17 7.36 -19.49 -6.37
C ASP A 17 7.91 -20.46 -5.33
N THR A 18 8.87 -19.98 -4.55
CA THR A 18 9.53 -20.72 -3.47
C THR A 18 9.57 -19.86 -2.23
N VAL A 19 9.76 -20.48 -1.06
CA VAL A 19 9.98 -19.77 0.20
C VAL A 19 11.03 -18.66 0.04
N GLY A 20 10.76 -17.49 0.63
CA GLY A 20 11.50 -16.25 0.47
C GLY A 20 11.09 -15.39 -0.74
N VAL A 21 10.02 -15.73 -1.46
CA VAL A 21 9.53 -14.94 -2.60
C VAL A 21 9.14 -13.52 -2.19
N ALA A 22 8.58 -13.34 -0.99
CA ALA A 22 8.23 -12.03 -0.46
C ALA A 22 9.48 -11.17 -0.29
N GLU A 23 10.54 -11.69 0.32
CA GLU A 23 11.76 -10.92 0.53
C GLU A 23 12.46 -10.59 -0.80
N ARG A 24 12.55 -11.53 -1.74
CA ARG A 24 13.08 -11.25 -3.10
C ARG A 24 12.27 -10.17 -3.82
N THR A 25 10.95 -10.19 -3.67
CA THR A 25 10.05 -9.16 -4.22
C THR A 25 10.30 -7.81 -3.56
N LEU A 26 10.37 -7.77 -2.22
CA LEU A 26 10.57 -6.56 -1.45
C LEU A 26 11.95 -5.92 -1.70
N GLN A 27 12.99 -6.72 -1.92
CA GLN A 27 14.30 -6.23 -2.35
C GLN A 27 14.20 -5.36 -3.59
N GLN A 28 13.40 -5.78 -4.58
CA GLN A 28 13.15 -4.99 -5.79
C GLN A 28 12.27 -3.77 -5.50
N VAL A 29 11.16 -3.95 -4.77
CA VAL A 29 10.25 -2.84 -4.41
C VAL A 29 10.98 -1.69 -3.69
N ARG A 30 11.96 -2.00 -2.85
CA ARG A 30 12.77 -0.99 -2.13
C ARG A 30 13.60 -0.10 -3.07
N THR A 31 13.88 -0.54 -4.30
CA THR A 31 14.60 0.26 -5.30
C THR A 31 13.69 1.23 -6.07
N TRP A 32 12.37 1.07 -5.97
CA TRP A 32 11.40 1.86 -6.71
C TRP A 32 11.02 3.15 -5.97
N PRO A 33 10.46 4.16 -6.68
CA PRO A 33 9.82 5.29 -6.02
C PRO A 33 8.73 4.83 -5.04
N ALA A 34 8.50 5.63 -3.99
CA ALA A 34 7.49 5.33 -2.99
C ALA A 34 6.11 5.07 -3.63
N GLY A 35 5.59 3.87 -3.40
CA GLY A 35 4.27 3.43 -3.82
C GLY A 35 3.53 2.66 -2.73
N LEU A 36 2.43 2.05 -3.14
CA LEU A 36 1.50 1.31 -2.28
C LEU A 36 1.44 -0.16 -2.77
N PRO A 37 2.45 -0.98 -2.44
CA PRO A 37 2.45 -2.38 -2.86
C PRO A 37 1.36 -3.16 -2.12
N ILE A 38 0.64 -4.03 -2.83
CA ILE A 38 -0.36 -4.95 -2.26
C ILE A 38 0.03 -6.38 -2.62
N PHE A 39 -0.24 -7.32 -1.71
CA PHE A 39 0.16 -8.72 -1.86
C PHE A 39 -1.07 -9.62 -1.73
N GLY A 40 -1.22 -10.53 -2.69
CA GLY A 40 -2.31 -11.49 -2.74
C GLY A 40 -1.82 -12.89 -3.06
N LEU A 41 -2.74 -13.84 -2.96
CA LEU A 41 -2.51 -15.22 -3.37
C LEU A 41 -3.12 -15.47 -4.75
N LEU A 42 -2.52 -16.38 -5.49
CA LEU A 42 -3.03 -16.81 -6.79
C LEU A 42 -4.37 -17.53 -6.60
N THR A 43 -5.43 -16.93 -7.15
CA THR A 43 -6.76 -17.53 -7.18
C THR A 43 -7.04 -18.08 -8.57
N PRO A 44 -7.15 -19.41 -8.75
CA PRO A 44 -7.51 -20.00 -10.04
C PRO A 44 -9.01 -19.76 -10.31
N LEU A 45 -9.34 -18.75 -11.11
CA LEU A 45 -10.72 -18.43 -11.43
C LEU A 45 -11.38 -19.54 -12.30
N PRO A 46 -12.68 -19.83 -12.11
CA PRO A 46 -13.39 -20.82 -12.91
C PRO A 46 -13.29 -20.48 -14.40
N ALA A 47 -13.37 -21.52 -15.23
CA ALA A 47 -13.25 -21.45 -16.69
C ALA A 47 -11.90 -20.94 -17.26
N THR A 48 -10.89 -20.69 -16.42
CA THR A 48 -9.54 -20.34 -16.90
C THR A 48 -8.71 -21.57 -17.27
N PRO A 49 -7.72 -21.46 -18.19
CA PRO A 49 -6.78 -22.55 -18.47
C PRO A 49 -6.01 -23.01 -17.23
N LEU A 50 -5.67 -22.08 -16.33
CA LEU A 50 -5.02 -22.39 -15.06
C LEU A 50 -5.89 -23.31 -14.20
N TYR A 51 -7.18 -23.00 -14.06
CA TYR A 51 -8.11 -23.82 -13.30
C TYR A 51 -8.20 -25.24 -13.87
N LYS A 52 -8.42 -25.37 -15.19
CA LYS A 52 -8.48 -26.68 -15.87
C LYS A 52 -7.21 -27.50 -15.66
N ARG A 53 -6.03 -26.86 -15.70
CA ARG A 53 -4.74 -27.52 -15.46
C ARG A 53 -4.61 -28.01 -14.01
N LEU A 54 -4.98 -27.19 -13.04
CA LEU A 54 -4.93 -27.55 -11.62
C LEU A 54 -5.95 -28.64 -11.27
N GLU A 55 -7.13 -28.61 -11.88
CA GLU A 55 -8.17 -29.63 -11.76
C GLU A 55 -7.69 -30.99 -12.31
N ALA A 56 -7.18 -31.01 -13.54
CA ALA A 56 -6.63 -32.21 -14.16
C ALA A 56 -5.44 -32.79 -13.38
N ALA A 57 -4.65 -31.93 -12.73
CA ALA A 57 -3.53 -32.34 -11.88
C ALA A 57 -3.94 -32.74 -10.45
N GLY A 58 -5.23 -32.68 -10.08
CA GLY A 58 -5.71 -32.99 -8.73
C GLY A 58 -5.18 -32.03 -7.64
N ARG A 59 -4.79 -30.80 -8.02
CA ARG A 59 -4.14 -29.83 -7.14
C ARG A 59 -5.07 -28.76 -6.57
N LEU A 60 -6.35 -28.74 -6.97
CA LEU A 60 -7.35 -27.84 -6.38
C LEU A 60 -7.72 -28.33 -4.98
N THR A 61 -7.49 -27.50 -3.96
CA THR A 61 -7.89 -27.79 -2.58
C THR A 61 -9.28 -27.27 -2.26
N ARG A 62 -9.73 -26.25 -3.01
CA ARG A 62 -11.06 -25.65 -2.88
C ARG A 62 -11.70 -25.47 -4.26
N PRO A 63 -12.18 -26.54 -4.91
CA PRO A 63 -12.65 -26.47 -6.29
C PRO A 63 -13.78 -25.47 -6.52
N LYS A 64 -14.63 -25.20 -5.52
CA LYS A 64 -15.72 -24.21 -5.59
C LYS A 64 -15.46 -22.97 -4.74
N HIS A 65 -14.20 -22.55 -4.61
CA HIS A 65 -13.78 -21.43 -3.75
C HIS A 65 -14.56 -20.11 -3.95
N TRP A 66 -15.17 -19.88 -5.12
CA TRP A 66 -16.01 -18.71 -5.38
C TRP A 66 -17.38 -18.75 -4.68
N GLN A 67 -17.86 -19.93 -4.28
CA GLN A 67 -19.10 -20.06 -3.49
C GLN A 67 -18.84 -19.80 -2.00
N GLU A 68 -17.58 -19.90 -1.58
CA GLU A 68 -17.12 -19.74 -0.21
C GLU A 68 -16.12 -18.58 -0.17
N PHE A 69 -16.62 -17.35 -0.07
CA PHE A 69 -15.75 -16.18 -0.09
C PHE A 69 -14.91 -16.08 1.18
N ILE A 70 -13.70 -16.65 1.13
CA ILE A 70 -12.67 -16.56 2.16
C ILE A 70 -11.54 -15.69 1.60
N PRO A 71 -11.40 -14.43 2.05
CA PRO A 71 -10.32 -13.57 1.61
C PRO A 71 -8.95 -14.20 1.90
N PHE A 72 -8.01 -14.03 0.97
CA PHE A 72 -6.61 -14.47 1.15
C PHE A 72 -6.44 -15.96 1.51
N ALA A 73 -7.33 -16.83 1.02
CA ALA A 73 -7.16 -18.27 1.12
C ALA A 73 -6.66 -18.87 -0.21
N MET A 74 -5.71 -19.81 -0.13
CA MET A 74 -5.32 -20.58 -1.31
C MET A 74 -6.48 -21.48 -1.74
N ALA A 75 -6.61 -21.73 -3.05
CA ALA A 75 -7.54 -22.71 -3.60
C ALA A 75 -6.84 -23.88 -4.31
N HIS A 76 -5.51 -23.90 -4.29
CA HIS A 76 -4.67 -24.97 -4.82
C HIS A 76 -3.36 -25.10 -4.04
N THR A 77 -2.69 -26.24 -4.20
CA THR A 77 -1.35 -26.46 -3.62
C THR A 77 -0.29 -26.09 -4.66
N PRO A 78 0.62 -25.12 -4.43
CA PRO A 78 1.77 -24.82 -5.31
C PRO A 78 2.74 -26.00 -5.42
N LEU A 79 3.65 -25.99 -6.40
CA LEU A 79 4.61 -27.11 -6.57
C LEU A 79 5.82 -27.06 -5.62
N LYS A 80 6.22 -25.87 -5.15
CA LYS A 80 7.50 -25.67 -4.43
C LYS A 80 7.36 -24.99 -3.06
N MET A 81 6.14 -24.94 -2.54
CA MET A 81 5.85 -24.49 -1.17
C MET A 81 4.48 -24.98 -0.75
N THR A 82 4.27 -25.10 0.56
CA THR A 82 2.97 -25.43 1.15
C THR A 82 2.00 -24.24 1.09
N ILE A 83 0.74 -24.48 1.40
CA ILE A 83 -0.28 -23.42 1.50
C ILE A 83 0.08 -22.46 2.64
N GLU A 84 0.55 -23.00 3.77
CA GLU A 84 0.95 -22.27 4.97
C GLU A 84 2.15 -21.37 4.69
N GLU A 85 3.12 -21.86 3.91
CA GLU A 85 4.27 -21.10 3.45
C GLU A 85 3.83 -19.95 2.53
N ALA A 86 2.99 -20.22 1.52
CA ALA A 86 2.46 -19.17 0.64
C ALA A 86 1.72 -18.07 1.43
N HIS A 87 0.95 -18.48 2.46
CA HIS A 87 0.29 -17.55 3.38
C HIS A 87 1.30 -16.74 4.21
N ALA A 88 2.37 -17.38 4.68
CA ALA A 88 3.43 -16.71 5.42
C ALA A 88 4.17 -15.67 4.55
N GLU A 89 4.39 -15.97 3.28
CA GLU A 89 4.99 -15.04 2.31
C GLU A 89 4.10 -13.81 2.09
N VAL A 90 2.78 -13.98 1.94
CA VAL A 90 1.86 -12.83 1.82
C VAL A 90 1.85 -12.00 3.11
N ARG A 91 1.79 -12.64 4.28
CA ARG A 91 1.92 -11.94 5.58
C ARG A 91 3.21 -11.15 5.68
N ALA A 92 4.34 -11.74 5.26
CA ALA A 92 5.64 -11.09 5.26
C ALA A 92 5.67 -9.89 4.29
N GLY A 93 5.12 -10.04 3.08
CA GLY A 93 4.96 -8.95 2.11
C GLY A 93 4.29 -7.72 2.73
N TRP A 94 3.11 -7.92 3.33
CA TRP A 94 2.38 -6.86 4.02
C TRP A 94 3.11 -6.30 5.25
N ALA A 95 3.65 -7.17 6.11
CA ALA A 95 4.31 -6.76 7.35
C ALA A 95 5.52 -5.87 7.09
N HIS A 96 6.35 -6.24 6.10
CA HIS A 96 7.58 -5.53 5.78
C HIS A 96 7.32 -4.27 4.94
N ALA A 97 6.39 -4.31 3.98
CA ALA A 97 6.10 -3.14 3.14
C ALA A 97 5.48 -1.97 3.92
N TYR A 98 4.77 -2.27 5.00
CA TYR A 98 4.08 -1.32 5.87
C TYR A 98 4.60 -1.34 7.31
N SER A 99 5.88 -1.68 7.51
CA SER A 99 6.57 -1.48 8.78
C SER A 99 6.82 0.02 9.03
N PRO A 100 7.02 0.46 10.29
CA PRO A 100 7.36 1.85 10.59
C PRO A 100 8.59 2.34 9.80
N GLU A 101 9.59 1.47 9.62
CA GLU A 101 10.82 1.76 8.88
C GLU A 101 10.54 1.94 7.38
N ALA A 102 9.72 1.06 6.79
CA ALA A 102 9.32 1.19 5.39
C ALA A 102 8.46 2.44 5.14
N ILE A 103 7.59 2.80 6.10
CA ILE A 103 6.81 4.04 6.05
C ILE A 103 7.73 5.26 6.10
N ALA A 104 8.68 5.28 7.04
CA ALA A 104 9.67 6.35 7.15
C ALA A 104 10.48 6.50 5.86
N HIS A 105 11.02 5.39 5.32
CA HIS A 105 11.76 5.39 4.06
C HIS A 105 10.93 5.97 2.90
N ALA A 106 9.65 5.60 2.79
CA ALA A 106 8.78 6.14 1.75
C ALA A 106 8.58 7.66 1.90
N VAL A 107 8.38 8.16 3.12
CA VAL A 107 8.27 9.59 3.41
C VAL A 107 9.57 10.34 3.10
N ASP A 108 10.72 9.76 3.44
CA ASP A 108 12.05 10.36 3.24
C ASP A 108 12.46 10.37 1.77
N SER A 109 12.03 9.36 1.00
CA SER A 109 12.26 9.31 -0.45
C SER A 109 11.60 10.46 -1.24
N LEU A 110 10.66 11.17 -0.59
CA LEU A 110 9.94 12.32 -1.15
C LEU A 110 10.36 13.64 -0.51
N LYS A 111 11.52 13.72 0.16
CA LYS A 111 12.02 14.96 0.80
C LYS A 111 12.24 16.13 -0.16
N ASP A 112 12.41 15.85 -1.46
CA ASP A 112 12.51 16.85 -2.52
C ASP A 112 11.15 17.40 -2.96
N LYS A 113 10.05 16.83 -2.46
CA LYS A 113 8.68 17.21 -2.81
C LYS A 113 8.06 18.12 -1.75
N PRO A 114 7.05 18.93 -2.14
CA PRO A 114 6.27 19.70 -1.18
C PRO A 114 5.71 18.80 -0.07
N LEU A 115 5.63 19.35 1.15
CA LEU A 115 5.20 18.64 2.36
C LEU A 115 3.90 17.85 2.19
N GLY A 116 2.94 18.37 1.40
CA GLY A 116 1.67 17.69 1.11
C GLY A 116 1.83 16.28 0.51
N TYR A 117 2.84 16.05 -0.34
CA TYR A 117 3.11 14.72 -0.93
C TYR A 117 3.57 13.71 0.12
N ARG A 118 4.35 14.18 1.10
CA ARG A 118 4.90 13.38 2.20
C ARG A 118 3.83 13.03 3.22
N ILE A 119 2.98 14.00 3.56
CA ILE A 119 1.79 13.77 4.39
C ILE A 119 0.85 12.78 3.70
N ASN A 120 0.61 12.94 2.40
CA ASN A 120 -0.26 12.05 1.64
C ASN A 120 0.25 10.60 1.64
N ILE A 121 1.53 10.35 1.30
CA ILE A 121 2.06 8.99 1.29
C ILE A 121 2.10 8.36 2.70
N PHE A 122 2.34 9.17 3.73
CA PHE A 122 2.31 8.72 5.12
C PHE A 122 0.91 8.23 5.50
N ILE A 123 -0.12 9.05 5.28
CA ILE A 123 -1.51 8.70 5.58
C ILE A 123 -1.96 7.50 4.75
N ALA A 124 -1.67 7.50 3.44
CA ALA A 124 -2.04 6.42 2.54
C ALA A 124 -1.44 5.08 3.01
N ARG A 125 -0.15 5.04 3.36
CA ARG A 125 0.49 3.82 3.86
C ARG A 125 -0.08 3.34 5.19
N MET A 126 -0.46 4.26 6.08
CA MET A 126 -1.14 3.91 7.34
C MET A 126 -2.51 3.28 7.08
N CYS A 127 -3.30 3.82 6.14
CA CYS A 127 -4.59 3.25 5.74
C CYS A 127 -4.42 1.88 5.07
N PHE A 128 -3.47 1.74 4.15
CA PHE A 128 -3.22 0.48 3.43
C PHE A 128 -2.76 -0.64 4.35
N ARG A 129 -1.95 -0.34 5.37
CA ARG A 129 -1.62 -1.30 6.42
C ARG A 129 -2.87 -1.93 7.05
N GLY A 130 -3.92 -1.13 7.23
CA GLY A 130 -5.20 -1.54 7.80
C GLY A 130 -6.01 -2.52 6.93
N ILE A 131 -5.72 -2.63 5.63
CA ILE A 131 -6.36 -3.59 4.73
C ILE A 131 -6.04 -5.03 5.17
N TYR A 132 -4.78 -5.28 5.55
CA TYR A 132 -4.31 -6.62 5.90
C TYR A 132 -4.16 -6.84 7.41
N PHE A 133 -3.83 -5.80 8.17
CA PHE A 133 -3.78 -5.84 9.63
C PHE A 133 -4.90 -4.96 10.20
N PRO A 134 -6.11 -5.52 10.42
CA PRO A 134 -7.24 -4.75 10.90
C PRO A 134 -6.88 -3.95 12.16
N GLN A 135 -7.03 -2.63 12.10
CA GLN A 135 -6.60 -1.70 13.13
C GLN A 135 -7.76 -0.83 13.61
N MET A 136 -8.88 -1.47 13.96
CA MET A 136 -10.16 -0.80 14.26
C MET A 136 -10.29 -0.31 15.72
N GLY A 137 -9.29 -0.56 16.57
CA GLY A 137 -9.30 -0.20 17.99
C GLY A 137 -8.46 1.03 18.32
N PRO A 138 -8.87 1.84 19.32
CA PRO A 138 -8.12 3.04 19.73
C PRO A 138 -6.70 2.72 20.22
N LEU A 139 -6.51 1.59 20.90
CA LEU A 139 -5.18 1.13 21.33
C LEU A 139 -4.27 0.77 20.15
N SER A 140 -4.83 0.20 19.08
CA SER A 140 -4.08 -0.11 17.85
C SER A 140 -3.59 1.18 17.17
N TRP A 141 -4.45 2.21 17.12
CA TRP A 141 -4.07 3.53 16.61
C TRP A 141 -3.03 4.23 17.48
N LEU A 142 -3.18 4.19 18.81
CA LEU A 142 -2.17 4.71 19.74
C LEU A 142 -0.81 4.03 19.54
N LYS A 143 -0.81 2.69 19.43
CA LYS A 143 0.41 1.92 19.14
C LYS A 143 1.04 2.33 17.80
N LEU A 144 0.23 2.50 16.76
CA LEU A 144 0.70 2.91 15.44
C LEU A 144 1.29 4.32 15.44
N ILE A 145 0.64 5.27 16.11
CA ILE A 145 1.16 6.63 16.30
C ILE A 145 2.49 6.58 17.03
N TYR A 146 2.58 5.80 18.12
CA TYR A 146 3.81 5.64 18.89
C TYR A 146 4.94 5.02 18.07
N GLN A 147 4.63 4.00 17.25
CA GLN A 147 5.58 3.35 16.35
C GLN A 147 6.12 4.31 15.28
N ASN A 148 5.29 5.25 14.80
CA ASN A 148 5.65 6.23 13.77
C ASN A 148 6.00 7.63 14.34
N ARG A 149 6.22 7.77 15.64
CA ARG A 149 6.42 9.06 16.34
C ARG A 149 7.55 9.91 15.75
N HIS A 150 8.61 9.27 15.27
CA HIS A 150 9.74 9.96 14.65
C HIS A 150 9.34 10.58 13.31
N THR A 151 8.69 9.81 12.43
CA THR A 151 8.14 10.30 11.16
C THR A 151 7.13 11.42 11.39
N ILE A 152 6.23 11.26 12.36
CA ILE A 152 5.23 12.28 12.72
C ILE A 152 5.91 13.57 13.21
N SER A 153 6.86 13.47 14.14
CA SER A 153 7.55 14.65 14.66
C SER A 153 8.35 15.39 13.59
N SER A 154 8.96 14.66 12.65
CA SER A 154 9.62 15.25 11.48
C SER A 154 8.64 16.04 10.61
N LEU A 155 7.49 15.45 10.26
CA LEU A 155 6.48 16.10 9.42
C LEU A 155 5.88 17.34 10.10
N VAL A 156 5.62 17.26 11.42
CA VAL A 156 5.09 18.37 12.21
C VAL A 156 6.09 19.52 12.28
N ARG A 157 7.36 19.24 12.58
CA ARG A 157 8.42 20.26 12.65
C ARG A 157 8.55 21.03 11.33
N GLU A 158 8.50 20.32 10.21
CA GLU A 158 8.58 20.93 8.88
C GLU A 158 7.33 21.74 8.55
N GLY A 159 6.14 21.25 8.93
CA GLY A 159 4.89 21.98 8.81
C GLY A 159 4.93 23.34 9.53
N PHE A 160 5.42 23.37 10.77
CA PHE A 160 5.61 24.61 11.51
C PHE A 160 6.63 25.55 10.85
N SER A 161 7.74 25.03 10.33
CA SER A 161 8.74 25.85 9.63
C SER A 161 8.18 26.49 8.36
N THR A 162 7.40 25.72 7.58
CA THR A 162 6.79 26.18 6.33
C THR A 162 5.70 27.22 6.61
N TRP A 163 4.93 27.05 7.68
CA TRP A 163 3.91 28.01 8.10
C TRP A 163 4.51 29.34 8.57
N ARG A 164 5.57 29.31 9.39
CA ARG A 164 6.26 30.54 9.86
C ARG A 164 6.99 31.28 8.75
N GLY A 165 7.39 30.59 7.68
CA GLY A 165 8.08 31.19 6.53
C GLY A 165 7.18 31.75 5.44
N ARG A 166 5.84 31.65 5.56
CA ARG A 166 4.90 32.15 4.56
C ARG A 166 4.72 33.66 4.71
N PRO A 167 5.16 34.51 3.76
CA PRO A 167 4.77 35.92 3.78
C PRO A 167 3.26 36.02 3.62
N VAL A 168 2.63 36.87 4.42
CA VAL A 168 1.20 37.20 4.30
C VAL A 168 1.04 37.97 2.99
N SER A 169 0.55 37.34 1.93
CA SER A 169 0.11 38.07 0.74
C SER A 169 -1.18 38.81 1.08
N PRO A 170 -1.25 40.15 0.89
CA PRO A 170 -2.51 40.87 1.06
C PRO A 170 -3.52 40.38 0.01
N VAL A 171 -4.78 40.25 0.43
CA VAL A 171 -5.92 39.93 -0.42
C VAL A 171 -6.03 41.04 -1.49
N PRO A 172 -6.14 40.73 -2.79
CA PRO A 172 -6.38 41.75 -3.80
C PRO A 172 -7.73 42.40 -3.55
N GLU A 173 -7.73 43.72 -3.39
CA GLU A 173 -8.94 44.52 -3.24
C GLU A 173 -9.73 44.44 -4.55
N GLU A 174 -10.89 43.78 -4.50
CA GLU A 174 -11.78 43.62 -5.64
C GLU A 174 -12.44 44.98 -5.92
N THR A 175 -11.87 45.75 -6.84
CA THR A 175 -12.47 47.00 -7.30
C THR A 175 -13.80 46.71 -7.98
N LEU A 176 -14.91 47.08 -7.33
CA LEU A 176 -16.25 47.12 -7.89
C LEU A 176 -16.27 48.02 -9.14
N GLY A 177 -16.11 47.41 -10.31
CA GLY A 177 -16.32 48.05 -11.60
C GLY A 177 -17.80 48.24 -11.85
N THR A 178 -18.25 49.48 -11.74
CA THR A 178 -19.53 49.96 -12.27
C THR A 178 -19.53 49.82 -13.80
N GLY A 179 -20.53 49.13 -14.33
CA GLY A 179 -20.67 48.89 -15.77
C GLY A 179 -22.10 48.51 -16.12
N VAL A 180 -23.03 49.46 -15.96
CA VAL A 180 -24.36 49.39 -16.57
C VAL A 180 -24.19 49.62 -18.07
N GLY A 181 -24.39 48.57 -18.86
CA GLY A 181 -24.55 48.64 -20.32
C GLY A 181 -25.96 48.22 -20.69
N VAL A 182 -26.84 49.20 -20.86
CA VAL A 182 -28.18 49.06 -21.44
C VAL A 182 -28.06 49.29 -22.96
N THR A 183 -28.75 48.42 -23.70
CA THR A 183 -29.09 48.40 -25.15
C THR A 183 -27.95 48.33 -26.16
#